data_AF-A0A937PGP6-F1
#
_entry.id   AF-A0A937PGP6-F1
#
_cell.length_a   1.000
_cell.length_b   1.000
_cell.length_c   1.000
_cell.angle_alpha   90.00
_cell.angle_beta   90.00
_cell.angle_gamma   90.00
#
_symmetry.space_group_name_H-M   'P 1'
#
loop_
_entity.id
_entity.type
_entity.pdbx_description
1 polymer ?
#
loop_
_entity_poly.entity_id
_entity_poly.type
_entity_poly.pdbx_seq_one_letter_code
_entity_poly.pdbx_strand_id
1 'polypeptide(L)'
;MRNLICVFLIVVAGFVQNLNGQAEDVSSLIDQRKFNPSTILWYDSPAQVWEEALPVGNGRLGAMVFGRFSEERIQLNEETYWSGGPY
;
A
#
# COMPACT_ATOMS: atom_id res chain seq x y z
N MET A 1 -32.15 -28.20 8.94
CA MET A 1 -30.86 -28.70 8.39
C MET A 1 -30.36 -27.90 7.19
N ARG A 2 -31.21 -27.48 6.24
CA ARG A 2 -30.80 -26.71 5.03
C ARG A 2 -30.23 -25.31 5.31
N ASN A 3 -30.76 -24.60 6.31
CA ASN A 3 -30.34 -23.22 6.63
C ASN A 3 -28.96 -23.17 7.33
N LEU A 4 -28.61 -24.19 8.11
CA LEU A 4 -27.33 -24.25 8.82
C LEU A 4 -26.16 -24.51 7.86
N ILE A 5 -26.40 -25.31 6.81
CA ILE A 5 -25.41 -25.57 5.75
C ILE A 5 -25.15 -24.30 4.91
N CYS A 6 -26.19 -23.52 4.59
CA CYS A 6 -26.01 -22.25 3.87
C CYS A 6 -25.22 -21.22 4.68
N VAL A 7 -25.48 -21.09 5.98
CA VAL A 7 -24.73 -20.16 6.85
C VAL A 7 -23.25 -20.58 6.93
N PHE A 8 -22.98 -21.88 7.06
CA PHE A 8 -21.62 -22.39 7.07
C PHE A 8 -20.90 -22.14 5.74
N LEU A 9 -21.57 -22.34 4.60
CA LEU A 9 -21.03 -22.04 3.27
C LEU A 9 -20.73 -20.55 3.07
N ILE A 10 -21.60 -19.66 3.55
CA ILE A 10 -21.38 -18.20 3.45
C ILE A 10 -20.18 -17.77 4.30
N VAL A 11 -20.06 -18.29 5.53
CA VAL A 11 -18.93 -17.98 6.43
C VAL A 11 -17.62 -18.52 5.86
N VAL A 12 -17.61 -19.74 5.31
CA VAL A 12 -16.42 -20.33 4.68
C VAL A 12 -16.04 -19.57 3.40
N ALA A 13 -17.02 -19.20 2.56
CA ALA A 13 -16.75 -18.41 1.35
C ALA A 13 -16.21 -17.01 1.68
N GLY A 14 -16.77 -16.32 2.68
CA GLY A 14 -16.28 -15.02 3.14
C GLY A 14 -14.89 -15.09 3.78
N PHE A 15 -14.55 -16.21 4.45
CA PHE A 15 -13.21 -16.46 4.98
C PHE A 15 -12.19 -16.74 3.87
N VAL A 16 -12.57 -17.49 2.83
CA VAL A 16 -11.71 -17.76 1.65
C VAL A 16 -11.46 -16.49 0.83
N GLN A 17 -12.42 -15.57 0.73
CA GLN A 17 -12.23 -14.29 0.02
C GLN A 17 -11.19 -13.39 0.71
N ASN A 18 -11.08 -13.43 2.05
CA ASN A 18 -10.08 -12.63 2.78
C ASN A 18 -8.64 -13.11 2.58
N LEU A 19 -8.43 -14.39 2.21
CA LEU A 19 -7.08 -14.93 1.95
C LEU A 19 -6.49 -14.48 0.60
N ASN A 20 -7.32 -13.96 -0.31
CA ASN A 20 -6.90 -13.53 -1.65
C ASN A 20 -6.61 -12.02 -1.76
N GLY A 21 -6.60 -11.27 -0.65
CA GLY A 21 -6.35 -9.83 -0.65
C GLY A 21 -4.95 -9.41 -1.16
N GLN A 22 -4.06 -10.36 -1.43
CA GLN A 22 -2.72 -10.14 -2.00
C GLN A 22 -2.50 -10.89 -3.34
N ALA A 23 -3.56 -11.39 -3.97
CA ALA A 23 -3.46 -12.29 -5.13
C ALA A 23 -3.39 -11.58 -6.50
N GLU A 24 -3.23 -10.25 -6.53
CA GLU A 24 -3.03 -9.52 -7.79
C GLU A 24 -1.53 -9.36 -8.03
N ASP A 25 -0.99 -10.02 -9.06
CA ASP A 25 0.41 -9.88 -9.47
C ASP A 25 0.64 -8.50 -10.10
N VAL A 26 0.92 -7.52 -9.25
CA VAL A 26 1.22 -6.13 -9.62
C VAL A 26 2.40 -6.06 -10.60
N SER A 27 3.36 -6.98 -10.53
CA SER A 27 4.51 -7.01 -11.44
C SER A 27 4.04 -7.23 -12.88
N SER A 28 3.17 -8.22 -13.10
CA SER A 28 2.63 -8.51 -14.43
C SER A 28 1.80 -7.34 -15.01
N LEU A 29 1.09 -6.59 -14.16
CA LEU A 29 0.28 -5.44 -14.56
C LEU A 29 1.17 -4.26 -15.00
N ILE A 30 2.28 -4.05 -14.30
CA ILE A 30 3.30 -3.06 -14.64
C ILE A 30 3.95 -3.42 -15.98
N ASP A 31 4.39 -4.68 -16.14
CA ASP A 31 5.06 -5.17 -17.34
C ASP A 31 4.18 -5.03 -18.59
N GLN A 32 2.89 -5.33 -18.46
CA GLN A 32 1.92 -5.19 -19.54
C GLN A 32 1.36 -3.76 -19.68
N ARG A 33 1.74 -2.82 -18.81
CA ARG A 33 1.17 -1.47 -18.72
C ARG A 33 -0.37 -1.45 -18.63
N LYS A 34 -0.94 -2.48 -18.00
CA LYS A 34 -2.39 -2.65 -17.81
C LYS A 34 -2.78 -2.32 -16.37
N PHE A 35 -2.50 -1.09 -15.95
CA PHE A 35 -2.95 -0.60 -14.65
C PHE A 35 -3.87 0.61 -14.81
N ASN A 36 -4.80 0.76 -13.87
CA ASN A 36 -5.63 1.94 -13.80
C ASN A 36 -4.82 3.09 -13.17
N PRO A 37 -4.58 4.21 -13.87
CA PRO A 37 -3.82 5.32 -13.33
C PRO A 37 -4.48 5.98 -12.11
N SER A 38 -5.78 5.76 -11.89
CA SER A 38 -6.48 6.23 -10.71
C SER A 38 -6.16 5.43 -9.44
N THR A 39 -5.55 4.25 -9.56
CA THR A 39 -5.29 3.35 -8.42
C THR A 39 -3.81 2.99 -8.25
N ILE A 40 -2.99 3.13 -9.30
CA ILE A 40 -1.58 2.77 -9.27
C ILE A 40 -0.74 3.93 -9.81
N LEU A 41 0.26 4.31 -9.03
CA LEU A 41 1.34 5.22 -9.41
C LEU A 41 2.60 4.38 -9.65
N TRP A 42 3.24 4.56 -10.80
CA TRP A 42 4.45 3.83 -11.17
C TRP A 42 5.39 4.73 -11.96
N TYR A 43 6.70 4.59 -11.69
CA TYR A 43 7.77 5.39 -12.28
C TYR A 43 8.94 4.48 -12.70
N ASP A 44 9.64 4.83 -13.77
CA ASP A 44 10.77 4.08 -14.33
C ASP A 44 12.14 4.53 -13.78
N SER A 45 12.15 5.55 -12.95
CA SER A 45 13.34 6.18 -12.39
C SER A 45 13.15 6.50 -10.91
N PRO A 46 14.24 6.43 -10.11
CA PRO A 46 14.18 6.79 -8.70
C PRO A 46 13.98 8.30 -8.52
N ALA A 47 13.35 8.69 -7.42
CA ALA A 47 13.17 10.09 -7.04
C ALA A 47 14.53 10.74 -6.75
N GLN A 48 14.75 11.96 -7.27
CA GLN A 48 15.93 12.77 -6.96
C GLN A 48 15.65 13.79 -5.85
N VAL A 49 14.40 14.28 -5.81
CA VAL A 49 13.92 15.25 -4.83
C VAL A 49 12.74 14.69 -4.04
N TRP A 50 12.37 15.37 -2.96
CA TRP A 50 11.35 14.90 -2.03
C TRP A 50 9.96 14.80 -2.68
N GLU A 51 9.64 15.74 -3.57
CA GLU A 51 8.37 15.88 -4.25
C GLU A 51 8.09 14.73 -5.24
N GLU A 52 9.14 14.02 -5.67
CA GLU A 52 9.06 12.86 -6.56
C GLU A 52 8.93 11.53 -5.80
N ALA A 53 9.19 11.53 -4.48
CA ALA A 53 9.16 10.33 -3.66
C ALA A 53 7.71 9.88 -3.39
N LEU A 54 7.50 8.58 -3.25
CA LEU A 54 6.17 8.00 -3.06
C LEU A 54 5.76 8.05 -1.58
N PRO A 55 4.62 8.70 -1.23
CA PRO A 55 4.14 8.76 0.13
C PRO A 55 3.42 7.47 0.54
N VAL A 56 3.75 6.96 1.72
CA VAL A 56 3.01 5.88 2.38
C VAL A 56 2.76 6.25 3.84
N GLY A 57 1.66 5.79 4.43
CA GLY A 57 1.38 6.08 5.84
C GLY A 57 0.17 5.36 6.39
N ASN A 58 0.07 5.32 7.72
CA ASN A 58 -1.01 4.67 8.45
C ASN A 58 -1.82 5.66 9.33
N GLY A 59 -1.75 6.95 9.02
CA GLY A 59 -2.33 8.04 9.81
C GLY A 59 -1.37 8.62 10.85
N ARG A 60 -0.59 7.79 11.55
CA ARG A 60 0.37 8.24 12.58
C ARG A 60 1.80 8.36 12.06
N LEU A 61 2.25 7.34 11.34
CA LEU A 61 3.55 7.32 10.68
C LEU A 61 3.38 7.57 9.20
N GLY A 62 4.25 8.42 8.66
CA GLY A 62 4.42 8.64 7.24
C GLY A 62 5.83 8.24 6.80
N ALA A 63 5.97 7.85 5.54
CA ALA A 63 7.26 7.65 4.93
C ALA A 63 7.24 8.09 3.45
N MET A 64 8.38 8.57 2.98
CA MET A 64 8.61 8.91 1.58
C MET A 64 9.66 7.96 1.01
N VAL A 65 9.29 7.21 -0.03
CA VAL A 65 10.13 6.16 -0.65
C VAL A 65 10.76 6.70 -1.93
N PHE A 66 12.09 6.62 -2.05
CA PHE A 66 12.85 7.19 -3.18
C PHE A 66 13.11 6.17 -4.30
N GLY A 67 13.15 4.87 -4.01
CA GLY A 67 13.26 3.80 -5.01
C GLY A 67 14.65 3.61 -5.62
N ARG A 68 15.73 3.91 -4.89
CA ARG A 68 17.12 3.82 -5.35
C ARG A 68 17.62 2.37 -5.27
N PHE A 69 18.14 1.84 -6.38
CA PHE A 69 18.60 0.45 -6.51
C PHE A 69 19.75 0.03 -5.55
N SER A 70 20.63 0.95 -5.15
CA SER A 70 21.81 0.61 -4.31
C SER A 70 21.67 1.05 -2.85
N GLU A 71 21.26 2.29 -2.62
CA GLU A 71 21.11 2.86 -1.29
C GLU A 71 19.77 3.55 -1.24
N GLU A 72 18.78 2.82 -0.73
CA GLU A 72 17.43 3.33 -0.57
C GLU A 72 17.40 4.42 0.50
N ARG A 73 16.62 5.47 0.23
CA ARG A 73 16.36 6.52 1.20
C ARG A 73 14.87 6.50 1.51
N ILE A 74 14.54 6.10 2.73
CA ILE A 74 13.19 6.25 3.26
C ILE A 74 13.21 7.38 4.28
N GLN A 75 12.58 8.50 3.96
CA GLN A 75 12.36 9.54 4.95
C GLN A 75 11.15 9.18 5.80
N LEU A 76 11.22 9.42 7.11
CA LEU A 76 10.15 9.10 8.05
C LEU A 76 9.58 10.36 8.68
N ASN A 77 8.27 10.34 8.90
CA ASN A 77 7.52 11.37 9.60
C ASN A 77 6.66 10.72 10.70
N GLU A 78 6.49 11.44 11.81
CA GLU A 78 5.63 11.07 12.93
C GLU A 78 4.67 12.25 13.19
N GLU A 79 3.38 11.99 13.21
CA GLU A 79 2.31 13.00 13.29
C GLU A 79 2.47 13.99 14.45
N THR A 80 3.00 13.54 15.58
CA THR A 80 3.10 14.30 16.83
C THR A 80 4.47 14.94 17.04
N TYR A 81 5.40 14.77 16.10
CA TYR A 81 6.73 15.36 16.18
C TYR A 81 6.71 16.85 15.77
N TRP A 82 6.32 17.70 16.72
CA TRP A 82 6.28 19.15 16.57
C TRP A 82 7.32 19.83 17.47
N SER A 83 7.83 20.97 17.01
CA SER A 83 8.63 21.87 17.84
C SER A 83 7.72 22.87 18.57
N GLY A 84 8.08 23.22 19.81
CA GLY A 84 7.26 24.06 20.70
C GLY A 84 6.54 23.27 21.79
N GLY A 85 5.91 23.98 22.74
CA GLY A 85 5.16 23.40 23.85
C GLY A 85 4.25 24.46 24.49
N PRO A 86 3.32 24.09 25.40
CA PRO A 86 2.50 25.06 26.10
C PRO A 86 3.40 25.87 27.04
N TYR A 87 3.76 27.07 26.60
CA TYR A 87 4.45 28.08 27.40
C TYR A 87 3.46 28.85 28.28
#